data_AF-A0A1V6K0Q9-F1
#
_entry.id   AF-A0A1V6K0Q9-F1
#
_cell.length_a   1.000
_cell.length_b   1.000
_cell.length_c   1.000
_cell.angle_alpha   90.00
_cell.angle_beta   90.00
_cell.angle_gamma   90.00
#
_symmetry.space_group_name_H-M   'P 1'
#
loop_
_entity.id
_entity.type
_entity.pdbx_description
1 polymer ?
#
loop_
_entity_poly.entity_id
_entity_poly.type
_entity_poly.pdbx_seq_one_letter_code
_entity_poly.pdbx_strand_id
1 'polypeptide(L)'
;MHRQRFEDMEPGLPGQYQEEERLDDLRATHDDLISGGMALISDAYLAPLAEKAAARGIPFEPVIAEGRGYVEVLRLIRERRPDLAVLGATGHGQTPEVPLGGLAERVLLYAGTGDLLLVRRPWSLKNRPVVVGVDGSDASYAALERAASIAAAHDTPLEAVAVYDPFFHSAVFPVIAGALPEEAQRRFNFPAQEQLHDEIIDRGLEHLYRRNLERGAALAQALGARVHTAVVAGRVCPQVHHYAAARGAGLLVLGRYGLHREEESLIGSNTLNLARMSTTNVLVVAPRETPVTVPDLPRDAIPWTPEAEQVLSRVPPFARKMARMAVEEHVRARGLSRVTEDAVRDVARRSGRGGGQDAGP
;
A
#
# COMPACT_ATOMS: atom_id res chain seq x y z
N MET A 1 -7.69 34.10 2.39
CA MET A 1 -6.59 33.71 3.29
C MET A 1 -5.51 34.78 3.34
N HIS A 2 -5.06 35.29 2.19
CA HIS A 2 -4.04 36.34 2.12
C HIS A 2 -4.54 37.69 2.67
N ARG A 3 -5.77 38.10 2.31
CA ARG A 3 -6.44 39.29 2.87
C ARG A 3 -6.50 39.30 4.40
N GLN A 4 -7.02 38.23 5.01
CA GLN A 4 -7.12 38.14 6.47
C GLN A 4 -5.75 38.19 7.17
N ARG A 5 -4.69 37.65 6.56
CA ARG A 5 -3.33 37.79 7.09
C ARG A 5 -2.77 39.19 6.92
N PHE A 6 -3.15 39.90 5.87
CA PHE A 6 -2.84 41.31 5.71
C PHE A 6 -3.54 42.13 6.80
N GLU A 7 -4.84 41.92 7.01
CA GLU A 7 -5.64 42.53 8.08
C GLU A 7 -5.04 42.28 9.48
N ASP A 8 -4.62 41.05 9.78
CA ASP A 8 -3.93 40.70 11.04
C ASP A 8 -2.62 41.51 11.25
N MET A 9 -1.96 41.96 10.18
CA MET A 9 -0.70 42.73 10.24
C MET A 9 -0.91 44.24 10.31
N GLU A 10 -2.10 44.76 10.00
CA GLU A 10 -2.40 46.20 9.96
C GLU A 10 -2.02 46.94 11.24
N PRO A 11 -2.24 46.40 12.46
CA PRO A 11 -1.84 47.08 13.70
C PRO A 11 -0.33 47.30 13.83
N GLY A 12 0.49 46.53 13.09
CA GLY A 12 1.94 46.63 13.09
C GLY A 12 2.52 47.52 11.98
N LEU A 13 1.69 48.07 11.09
CA LEU A 13 2.16 48.94 10.00
C LEU A 13 2.63 50.30 10.54
N PRO A 14 3.62 50.96 9.89
CA PRO A 14 4.01 52.32 10.24
C PRO A 14 2.82 53.28 10.25
N GLY A 15 2.79 54.25 11.17
CA GLY A 15 1.63 55.13 11.38
C GLY A 15 1.11 55.86 10.13
N GLN A 16 1.97 56.12 9.13
CA GLN A 16 1.57 56.71 7.85
C GLN A 16 0.67 55.81 6.99
N TYR A 17 0.54 54.52 7.32
CA TYR A 17 -0.29 53.55 6.62
C TYR A 17 -1.48 53.07 7.46
N GLN A 18 -1.70 53.62 8.66
CA GLN A 18 -2.78 53.22 9.57
C GLN A 18 -4.07 54.05 9.39
N GLU A 19 -4.06 55.05 8.52
CA GLU A 19 -5.26 55.80 8.14
C GLU A 19 -6.20 54.88 7.34
N GLU A 20 -7.48 54.79 7.71
CA GLU A 20 -8.42 53.81 7.12
C GLU A 20 -8.50 53.91 5.59
N GLU A 21 -8.53 55.13 5.04
CA GLU A 21 -8.55 55.37 3.58
C GLU A 21 -7.29 54.80 2.89
N ARG A 22 -6.13 54.87 3.55
CA ARG A 22 -4.88 54.28 3.05
C ARG A 22 -4.84 52.77 3.23
N LEU A 23 -5.43 52.24 4.30
CA LEU A 23 -5.56 50.80 4.51
C LEU A 23 -6.46 50.18 3.42
N ASP A 24 -7.57 50.84 3.07
CA ASP A 24 -8.45 50.39 2.00
C ASP A 24 -7.74 50.39 0.63
N ASP A 25 -7.02 51.46 0.29
CA ASP A 25 -6.20 51.52 -0.92
C ASP A 25 -5.12 50.44 -0.96
N LEU A 26 -4.45 50.20 0.19
CA LEU A 26 -3.44 49.15 0.34
C LEU A 26 -4.04 47.75 0.17
N ARG A 27 -5.19 47.47 0.81
CA ARG A 27 -5.91 46.19 0.68
C ARG A 27 -6.28 45.93 -0.79
N ALA A 28 -6.89 46.91 -1.46
CA ALA A 28 -7.31 46.80 -2.85
C ALA A 28 -6.10 46.57 -3.78
N THR A 29 -5.06 47.40 -3.66
CA THR A 29 -3.85 47.29 -4.48
C THR A 29 -3.15 45.96 -4.26
N HIS A 30 -3.04 45.53 -3.00
CA HIS A 30 -2.42 44.27 -2.64
C HIS A 30 -3.22 43.07 -3.19
N ASP A 31 -4.54 43.08 -3.08
CA ASP A 31 -5.38 41.99 -3.59
C ASP A 31 -5.30 41.89 -5.11
N ASP A 32 -5.28 43.01 -5.83
CA ASP A 32 -5.12 43.05 -7.29
C ASP A 32 -3.73 42.55 -7.71
N LEU A 33 -2.67 43.03 -7.06
CA LEU A 33 -1.29 42.60 -7.32
C LEU A 33 -1.09 41.12 -7.04
N ILE A 34 -1.68 40.61 -5.96
CA ILE A 34 -1.55 39.20 -5.59
C ILE A 34 -2.36 38.32 -6.53
N SER A 35 -3.60 38.67 -6.84
CA SER A 35 -4.45 37.85 -7.70
C SER A 35 -3.95 37.85 -9.14
N GLY A 36 -3.66 39.04 -9.70
CA GLY A 36 -3.10 39.19 -11.04
C GLY A 36 -1.69 38.62 -11.16
N GLY A 37 -0.83 38.87 -10.16
CA GLY A 37 0.53 38.33 -10.10
C GLY A 37 0.56 36.81 -9.99
N MET A 38 -0.29 36.21 -9.15
CA MET A 38 -0.38 34.75 -9.02
C MET A 38 -0.94 34.08 -10.28
N ALA A 39 -1.90 34.71 -10.97
CA ALA A 39 -2.38 34.22 -12.26
C ALA A 39 -1.26 34.22 -13.30
N LEU A 40 -0.51 35.32 -13.44
CA LEU A 40 0.64 35.42 -14.34
C LEU A 40 1.73 34.39 -14.03
N ILE A 41 2.04 34.18 -12.75
CA ILE A 41 3.01 33.14 -12.33
C ILE A 41 2.48 31.75 -12.69
N SER A 42 1.19 31.48 -12.48
CA SER A 42 0.56 30.20 -12.81
C SER A 42 0.60 29.92 -14.31
N ASP A 43 0.27 30.92 -15.14
CA ASP A 43 0.41 30.86 -16.60
C ASP A 43 1.85 30.54 -17.02
N ALA A 44 2.83 31.19 -16.39
CA ALA A 44 4.24 30.97 -16.68
C ALA A 44 4.71 29.54 -16.35
N TYR A 45 4.11 28.86 -15.37
CA TYR A 45 4.39 27.44 -15.09
C TYR A 45 3.76 26.49 -16.13
N LEU A 46 2.60 26.84 -16.68
CA LEU A 46 1.85 26.00 -17.63
C LEU A 46 2.34 26.15 -19.07
N ALA A 47 2.79 27.34 -19.48
CA ALA A 47 3.21 27.60 -20.85
C ALA A 47 4.31 26.64 -21.37
N PRO A 48 5.42 26.36 -20.63
CA PRO A 48 6.43 25.40 -21.08
C PRO A 48 5.90 23.95 -21.17
N LEU A 49 4.84 23.61 -20.43
CA LEU A 49 4.20 22.30 -20.51
C LEU A 49 3.31 22.20 -21.75
N ALA A 50 2.54 23.25 -22.06
CA ALA A 50 1.74 23.34 -23.27
C ALA A 50 2.61 23.21 -24.53
N GLU A 51 3.74 23.91 -24.58
CA GLU A 51 4.70 23.81 -25.70
C GLU A 51 5.24 22.38 -25.86
N LYS A 52 5.66 21.74 -24.75
CA LYS A 52 6.17 20.36 -24.78
C LYS A 52 5.12 19.34 -25.19
N ALA A 53 3.85 19.56 -24.82
CA ALA A 53 2.72 18.72 -25.19
C ALA A 53 2.38 18.88 -26.67
N ALA A 54 2.28 20.13 -27.16
CA ALA A 54 2.05 20.46 -28.56
C ALA A 54 3.14 19.87 -29.47
N ALA A 55 4.41 20.00 -29.09
CA ALA A 55 5.55 19.41 -29.83
C ALA A 55 5.49 17.88 -29.92
N ARG A 56 4.68 17.21 -29.08
CA ARG A 56 4.49 15.76 -29.04
C ARG A 56 3.09 15.33 -29.50
N GLY A 57 2.25 16.26 -29.94
CA GLY A 57 0.86 15.98 -30.32
C GLY A 57 -0.01 15.47 -29.17
N ILE A 58 0.34 15.81 -27.92
CA ILE A 58 -0.42 15.41 -26.73
C ILE A 58 -1.47 16.49 -26.44
N PRO A 59 -2.77 16.17 -26.39
CA PRO A 59 -3.80 17.11 -25.96
C PRO A 59 -3.51 17.65 -24.56
N PHE A 60 -3.59 18.97 -24.40
CA PHE A 60 -3.27 19.65 -23.15
C PHE A 60 -4.35 20.69 -22.82
N GLU A 61 -5.00 20.53 -21.67
CA GLU A 61 -5.96 21.49 -21.13
C GLU A 61 -5.37 22.09 -19.84
N PRO A 62 -4.91 23.35 -19.86
CA PRO A 62 -4.45 24.01 -18.65
C PRO A 62 -5.62 24.29 -17.70
N VAL A 63 -5.40 24.10 -16.41
CA VAL A 63 -6.37 24.45 -15.37
C VAL A 63 -5.68 25.29 -14.31
N ILE A 64 -6.19 26.49 -14.08
CA ILE A 64 -5.76 27.38 -12.99
C ILE A 64 -6.90 27.41 -11.97
N ALA A 65 -6.57 27.13 -10.72
CA ALA A 65 -7.52 27.12 -9.63
C ALA A 65 -6.98 27.95 -8.47
N GLU A 66 -7.82 28.86 -7.98
CA GLU A 66 -7.52 29.66 -6.80
C GLU A 66 -8.00 28.92 -5.53
N GLY A 67 -7.13 28.83 -4.53
CA GLY A 67 -7.48 28.25 -3.23
C GLY A 67 -6.36 27.45 -2.60
N ARG A 68 -6.72 26.60 -1.64
CA ARG A 68 -5.77 25.67 -1.02
C ARG A 68 -5.45 24.56 -2.00
N GLY A 69 -4.19 24.45 -2.45
CA GLY A 69 -3.80 23.54 -3.53
C GLY A 69 -4.30 22.10 -3.42
N TYR A 70 -4.19 21.46 -2.25
CA TYR A 70 -4.71 20.08 -2.08
C TYR A 70 -6.23 19.97 -2.19
N VAL A 71 -6.98 21.01 -1.78
CA VAL A 71 -8.45 21.05 -1.89
C VAL A 71 -8.85 21.13 -3.35
N GLU A 72 -8.22 22.02 -4.11
CA GLU A 72 -8.51 22.18 -5.55
C GLU A 72 -8.09 20.96 -6.36
N VAL A 73 -6.94 20.36 -6.06
CA VAL A 73 -6.52 19.09 -6.70
C VAL A 73 -7.51 17.96 -6.42
N LEU A 74 -7.95 17.80 -5.16
CA LEU A 74 -8.95 16.79 -4.80
C LEU A 74 -10.31 17.05 -5.47
N ARG A 75 -10.71 18.32 -5.59
CA ARG A 75 -11.92 18.72 -6.31
C ARG A 75 -11.81 18.33 -7.79
N LEU A 76 -10.70 18.65 -8.44
CA LEU A 76 -10.46 18.29 -9.85
C LEU A 76 -10.43 16.77 -10.07
N ILE A 77 -9.80 16.00 -9.19
CA ILE A 77 -9.81 14.53 -9.26
C ILE A 77 -11.25 14.00 -9.17
N ARG A 78 -12.08 14.53 -8.26
CA ARG A 78 -13.47 14.08 -8.09
C ARG A 78 -14.36 14.46 -9.27
N GLU A 79 -14.20 15.66 -9.82
CA GLU A 79 -15.01 16.16 -10.94
C GLU A 79 -14.62 15.51 -12.26
N ARG A 80 -13.31 15.42 -12.55
CA ARG A 80 -12.81 14.92 -13.85
C ARG A 80 -12.60 13.41 -13.86
N ARG A 81 -12.51 12.76 -12.70
CA ARG A 81 -12.30 11.31 -12.53
C ARG A 81 -11.19 10.75 -13.43
N PRO A 82 -9.95 11.29 -13.36
CA PRO A 82 -8.86 10.80 -14.18
C PRO A 82 -8.52 9.35 -13.82
N ASP A 83 -8.12 8.55 -14.81
CA ASP A 83 -7.59 7.19 -14.58
C ASP A 83 -6.27 7.23 -13.79
N LEU A 84 -5.48 8.30 -13.95
CA LEU A 84 -4.21 8.53 -13.29
C LEU A 84 -4.03 10.02 -12.95
N ALA A 85 -3.77 10.31 -11.67
CA ALA A 85 -3.25 11.58 -11.21
C ALA A 85 -1.74 11.49 -11.00
N VAL A 86 -0.99 12.51 -11.45
CA VAL A 86 0.47 12.56 -11.32
C VAL A 86 0.87 13.79 -10.50
N LEU A 87 1.63 13.58 -9.43
CA LEU A 87 2.09 14.65 -8.53
C LEU A 87 3.58 14.53 -8.27
N GLY A 88 4.26 15.67 -8.14
CA GLY A 88 5.58 15.72 -7.52
C GLY A 88 5.49 15.34 -6.04
N ALA A 89 6.44 14.56 -5.53
CA ALA A 89 6.39 14.07 -4.16
C ALA A 89 6.63 15.15 -3.11
N THR A 90 7.51 16.14 -3.36
CA THR A 90 8.01 17.08 -2.34
C THR A 90 7.76 18.55 -2.66
N GLY A 91 7.65 18.93 -3.94
CA GLY A 91 7.46 20.33 -4.36
C GLY A 91 8.70 21.20 -4.11
N HIS A 92 8.52 22.53 -4.08
CA HIS A 92 9.62 23.50 -3.98
C HIS A 92 10.23 23.64 -2.57
N GLY A 93 9.54 23.19 -1.53
CA GLY A 93 9.97 23.27 -0.12
C GLY A 93 10.68 22.01 0.38
N GLN A 94 11.30 21.24 -0.50
CA GLN A 94 11.92 19.95 -0.14
C GLN A 94 13.09 20.14 0.82
N THR A 95 13.05 19.44 1.95
CA THR A 95 14.21 19.23 2.82
C THR A 95 14.44 17.73 3.04
N PRO A 96 15.63 17.29 3.47
CA PRO A 96 15.88 15.88 3.81
C PRO A 96 14.90 15.30 4.83
N GLU A 97 14.38 16.14 5.73
CA GLU A 97 13.45 15.76 6.81
C GLU A 97 12.00 15.61 6.33
N VAL A 98 11.65 16.15 5.15
CA VAL A 98 10.30 16.11 4.58
C VAL A 98 10.32 15.33 3.26
N PRO A 99 10.32 13.98 3.33
CA PRO A 99 10.44 13.15 2.14
C PRO A 99 9.12 13.06 1.34
N LEU A 100 8.00 13.54 1.89
CA LEU A 100 6.72 13.68 1.19
C LEU A 100 6.10 15.03 1.56
N GLY A 101 5.80 15.86 0.56
CA GLY A 101 5.21 17.18 0.73
C GLY A 101 3.74 17.11 1.12
N GLY A 102 3.28 18.09 1.91
CA GLY A 102 1.94 18.08 2.49
C GLY A 102 0.79 18.07 1.46
N LEU A 103 0.98 18.65 0.28
CA LEU A 103 0.00 18.55 -0.81
C LEU A 103 -0.12 17.10 -1.30
N ALA A 104 1.01 16.48 -1.65
CA ALA A 104 1.06 15.12 -2.15
C ALA A 104 0.51 14.12 -1.13
N GLU A 105 0.84 14.28 0.14
CA GLU A 105 0.32 13.43 1.22
C GLU A 105 -1.19 13.57 1.42
N ARG A 106 -1.72 14.79 1.44
CA ARG A 106 -3.17 15.01 1.58
C ARG A 106 -3.93 14.46 0.38
N VAL A 107 -3.42 14.66 -0.83
CA VAL A 107 -4.03 14.05 -2.02
C VAL A 107 -3.96 12.53 -1.94
N LEU A 108 -2.81 11.96 -1.54
CA LEU A 108 -2.67 10.52 -1.33
C LEU A 108 -3.68 9.96 -0.32
N LEU A 109 -3.94 10.66 0.78
CA LEU A 109 -4.90 10.21 1.81
C LEU A 109 -6.35 10.32 1.34
N TYR A 110 -6.72 11.42 0.68
CA TYR A 110 -8.12 11.77 0.43
C TYR A 110 -8.61 11.54 -1.01
N ALA A 111 -7.72 11.28 -1.97
CA ALA A 111 -8.12 10.97 -3.35
C ALA A 111 -8.75 9.58 -3.40
N GLY A 112 -10.06 9.46 -3.20
CA GLY A 112 -10.76 8.17 -3.09
C GLY A 112 -10.86 7.35 -4.39
N THR A 113 -10.39 7.87 -5.52
CA THR A 113 -10.57 7.28 -6.86
C THR A 113 -9.38 7.62 -7.76
N GLY A 114 -9.11 6.77 -8.75
CA GLY A 114 -8.02 6.96 -9.72
C GLY A 114 -6.65 6.58 -9.16
N ASP A 115 -5.78 6.05 -10.02
CA ASP A 115 -4.41 5.72 -9.62
C ASP A 115 -3.63 7.03 -9.33
N LEU A 116 -2.67 6.98 -8.40
CA LEU A 116 -1.85 8.14 -8.04
C LEU A 116 -0.36 7.82 -8.20
N LEU A 117 0.31 8.57 -9.08
CA LEU A 117 1.75 8.49 -9.28
C LEU A 117 2.46 9.65 -8.56
N LEU A 118 3.27 9.30 -7.57
CA LEU A 118 4.20 10.20 -6.89
C LEU A 118 5.57 10.18 -7.58
N VAL A 119 5.91 11.29 -8.21
CA VAL A 119 7.18 11.49 -8.92
C VAL A 119 8.22 12.12 -7.99
N ARG A 120 9.27 11.36 -7.72
CA ARG A 120 10.44 11.77 -6.90
C ARG A 120 11.68 12.00 -7.73
N ARG A 121 11.75 11.32 -8.88
CA ARG A 121 12.90 11.33 -9.79
C ARG A 121 12.39 11.43 -11.22
N PRO A 122 13.19 11.95 -12.16
CA PRO A 122 12.86 11.92 -13.58
C PRO A 122 12.40 10.52 -14.01
N TRP A 123 11.30 10.47 -14.75
CA TRP A 123 10.71 9.21 -15.20
C TRP A 123 11.68 8.47 -16.12
N SER A 124 12.14 7.30 -15.70
CA SER A 124 12.99 6.41 -16.50
C SER A 124 12.94 4.98 -15.97
N LEU A 125 12.55 4.05 -16.84
CA LEU A 125 12.56 2.60 -16.59
C LEU A 125 13.67 1.88 -17.36
N LYS A 126 14.54 2.63 -18.05
CA LYS A 126 15.65 2.04 -18.81
C LYS A 126 16.62 1.34 -17.86
N ASN A 127 16.78 0.03 -18.01
CA ASN A 127 17.60 -0.84 -17.15
C ASN A 127 17.18 -0.78 -15.66
N ARG A 128 15.93 -0.40 -15.37
CA ARG A 128 15.43 -0.25 -14.00
C ARG A 128 14.10 -0.99 -13.87
N PRO A 129 14.02 -2.03 -13.03
CA PRO A 129 12.82 -2.85 -12.96
C PRO A 129 11.65 -2.07 -12.34
N VAL A 130 10.45 -2.55 -12.62
CA VAL A 130 9.25 -2.22 -11.85
C VAL A 130 9.19 -3.18 -10.67
N VAL A 131 9.04 -2.66 -9.45
CA VAL A 131 8.85 -3.48 -8.24
C VAL A 131 7.41 -3.35 -7.78
N VAL A 132 6.78 -4.46 -7.38
CA VAL A 132 5.40 -4.46 -6.87
C VAL A 132 5.28 -5.30 -5.60
N GLY A 133 4.57 -4.76 -4.61
CA GLY A 133 4.24 -5.47 -3.38
C GLY A 133 3.00 -6.34 -3.56
N VAL A 134 3.10 -7.63 -3.24
CA VAL A 134 2.00 -8.61 -3.34
C VAL A 134 1.73 -9.24 -1.99
N ASP A 135 0.54 -9.01 -1.42
CA ASP A 135 0.10 -9.63 -0.18
C ASP A 135 -1.01 -10.68 -0.40
N GLY A 136 -1.51 -10.80 -1.63
CA GLY A 136 -2.60 -11.71 -2.00
C GLY A 136 -4.00 -11.10 -1.86
N SER A 137 -4.11 -9.83 -1.48
CA SER A 137 -5.36 -9.08 -1.57
C SER A 137 -5.68 -8.70 -3.02
N ASP A 138 -6.95 -8.47 -3.33
CA ASP A 138 -7.40 -7.99 -4.65
C ASP A 138 -6.70 -6.68 -5.05
N ALA A 139 -6.48 -5.79 -4.09
CA ALA A 139 -5.76 -4.53 -4.31
C ALA A 139 -4.29 -4.77 -4.70
N SER A 140 -3.63 -5.77 -4.11
CA SER A 140 -2.27 -6.14 -4.49
C SER A 140 -2.19 -6.80 -5.88
N TYR A 141 -3.20 -7.58 -6.28
CA TYR A 141 -3.27 -8.14 -7.63
C TYR A 141 -3.62 -7.09 -8.69
N ALA A 142 -4.44 -6.09 -8.37
CA ALA A 142 -4.64 -4.91 -9.22
C ALA A 142 -3.35 -4.11 -9.41
N ALA A 143 -2.58 -3.94 -8.33
CA ALA A 143 -1.25 -3.34 -8.41
C ALA A 143 -0.30 -4.15 -9.29
N LEU A 144 -0.31 -5.47 -9.18
CA LEU A 144 0.48 -6.39 -10.00
C LEU A 144 0.10 -6.34 -11.49
N GLU A 145 -1.20 -6.35 -11.81
CA GLU A 145 -1.71 -6.22 -13.18
C GLU A 145 -1.22 -4.91 -13.82
N ARG A 146 -1.32 -3.80 -13.08
CA ARG A 146 -0.83 -2.48 -13.54
C ARG A 146 0.68 -2.48 -13.72
N ALA A 147 1.41 -3.05 -12.76
CA ALA A 147 2.87 -3.16 -12.80
C ALA A 147 3.35 -4.00 -13.99
N ALA A 148 2.68 -5.13 -14.27
CA ALA A 148 2.98 -6.00 -15.40
C ALA A 148 2.72 -5.30 -16.73
N SER A 149 1.59 -4.59 -16.86
CA SER A 149 1.28 -3.80 -18.06
C SER A 149 2.34 -2.73 -18.33
N ILE A 150 2.79 -2.01 -17.29
CA ILE A 150 3.85 -1.00 -17.40
C ILE A 150 5.19 -1.67 -17.76
N ALA A 151 5.53 -2.78 -17.10
CA ALA A 151 6.79 -3.49 -17.34
C ALA A 151 6.88 -4.01 -18.79
N ALA A 152 5.80 -4.61 -19.29
CA ALA A 152 5.70 -5.10 -20.67
C ALA A 152 5.79 -3.95 -21.69
N ALA A 153 5.05 -2.86 -21.47
CA ALA A 153 5.06 -1.70 -22.37
C ALA A 153 6.43 -1.01 -22.48
N HIS A 154 7.27 -1.13 -21.46
CA HIS A 154 8.60 -0.53 -21.40
C HIS A 154 9.76 -1.53 -21.60
N ASP A 155 9.47 -2.80 -21.89
CA ASP A 155 10.44 -3.91 -21.95
C ASP A 155 11.44 -3.92 -20.78
N THR A 156 10.91 -3.78 -19.56
CA THR A 156 11.71 -3.81 -18.33
C THR A 156 11.29 -5.01 -17.45
N PRO A 157 12.20 -5.59 -16.65
CA PRO A 157 11.83 -6.66 -15.74
C PRO A 157 10.80 -6.20 -14.69
N LEU A 158 9.92 -7.12 -14.32
CA LEU A 158 9.00 -6.98 -13.19
C LEU A 158 9.52 -7.79 -12.00
N GLU A 159 9.54 -7.18 -10.83
CA GLU A 159 9.97 -7.79 -9.57
C GLU A 159 8.77 -7.79 -8.60
N ALA A 160 8.12 -8.93 -8.41
CA ALA A 160 7.02 -9.10 -7.48
C ALA A 160 7.54 -9.59 -6.13
N VAL A 161 7.36 -8.79 -5.08
CA VAL A 161 7.86 -9.08 -3.74
C VAL A 161 6.71 -9.23 -2.75
N ALA A 162 6.75 -10.30 -1.95
CA ALA A 162 5.90 -10.47 -0.79
C ALA A 162 6.75 -10.43 0.46
N VAL A 163 6.27 -9.72 1.49
CA VAL A 163 6.98 -9.63 2.77
C VAL A 163 6.06 -10.06 3.91
N TYR A 164 6.60 -10.88 4.81
CA TYR A 164 5.93 -11.31 6.03
C TYR A 164 6.85 -11.06 7.22
N ASP A 165 6.28 -10.75 8.38
CA ASP A 165 7.04 -10.47 9.60
C ASP A 165 6.96 -11.65 10.58
N PRO A 166 7.94 -12.57 10.57
CA PRO A 166 7.98 -13.69 11.51
C PRO A 166 8.42 -13.25 12.92
N PHE A 167 8.74 -11.97 13.14
CA PHE A 167 9.26 -11.50 14.42
C PHE A 167 8.23 -10.70 15.21
N PHE A 168 7.01 -10.53 14.68
CA PHE A 168 5.99 -9.70 15.29
C PHE A 168 5.53 -10.26 16.65
N HIS A 169 5.27 -11.56 16.75
CA HIS A 169 4.84 -12.18 18.00
C HIS A 169 5.93 -12.12 19.08
N SER A 170 7.19 -12.33 18.71
CA SER A 170 8.33 -12.24 19.64
C SER A 170 8.46 -10.84 20.26
N ALA A 171 8.06 -9.78 19.56
CA ALA A 171 8.05 -8.42 20.09
C ALA A 171 6.80 -8.10 20.94
N VAL A 172 5.65 -8.70 20.61
CA VAL A 172 4.35 -8.36 21.23
C VAL A 172 4.06 -9.21 22.46
N PHE A 173 4.40 -10.49 22.46
CA PHE A 173 4.11 -11.40 23.57
C PHE A 173 4.71 -10.95 24.91
N PRO A 174 5.97 -10.47 24.98
CA PRO A 174 6.52 -9.94 26.23
C PRO A 174 5.75 -8.73 26.77
N VAL A 175 5.28 -7.84 25.89
CA VAL A 175 4.51 -6.65 26.26
C VAL A 175 3.14 -7.05 26.81
N ILE A 176 2.45 -7.99 26.16
CA ILE A 176 1.16 -8.51 26.64
C ILE A 176 1.34 -9.22 27.97
N ALA A 177 2.35 -10.10 28.09
CA ALA A 177 2.64 -10.81 29.32
C ALA A 177 2.85 -9.82 30.48
N GLY A 178 3.66 -8.78 30.28
CA GLY A 178 3.91 -7.75 31.30
C GLY A 178 2.68 -6.92 31.69
N ALA A 179 1.66 -6.83 30.84
CA ALA A 179 0.41 -6.11 31.14
C ALA A 179 -0.64 -6.96 31.87
N LEU A 180 -0.48 -8.29 31.90
CA LEU A 180 -1.44 -9.20 32.52
C LEU A 180 -1.09 -9.47 33.99
N PRO A 181 -2.10 -9.62 34.87
CA PRO A 181 -1.89 -10.17 36.22
C PRO A 181 -1.25 -11.57 36.15
N GLU A 182 -0.41 -11.93 37.13
CA GLU A 182 0.32 -13.21 37.14
C GLU A 182 -0.58 -14.45 36.99
N GLU A 183 -1.80 -14.39 37.54
CA GLU A 183 -2.80 -15.47 37.44
C GLU A 183 -3.29 -15.66 35.99
N ALA A 184 -3.44 -14.56 35.24
CA ALA A 184 -3.82 -14.57 33.83
C ALA A 184 -2.65 -15.00 32.95
N GLN A 185 -1.42 -14.59 33.29
CA GLN A 185 -0.21 -15.05 32.58
C GLN A 185 -0.06 -16.56 32.66
N ARG A 186 -0.29 -17.17 33.83
CA ARG A 186 -0.23 -18.64 33.99
C ARG A 186 -1.28 -19.39 33.15
N ARG A 187 -2.43 -18.76 32.90
CA ARG A 187 -3.50 -19.31 32.06
C ARG A 187 -3.20 -19.15 30.56
N PHE A 188 -2.49 -18.10 30.19
CA PHE A 188 -2.08 -17.81 28.83
C PHE A 188 -0.70 -18.45 28.58
N ASN A 189 -0.66 -19.69 28.12
CA ASN A 189 0.58 -20.46 27.91
C ASN A 189 1.47 -19.85 26.80
N PHE A 190 2.16 -18.74 27.10
CA PHE A 190 2.99 -17.99 26.15
C PHE A 190 4.09 -18.82 25.49
N PRO A 191 4.84 -19.69 26.20
CA PRO A 191 5.84 -20.55 25.55
C PRO A 191 5.25 -21.45 24.48
N ALA A 192 4.06 -22.03 24.71
CA ALA A 192 3.38 -22.84 23.71
C ALA A 192 2.85 -22.00 22.53
N GLN A 193 2.41 -20.76 22.78
CA GLN A 193 2.00 -19.82 21.71
C GLN A 193 3.21 -19.45 20.82
N GLU A 194 4.36 -19.17 21.43
CA GLU A 194 5.58 -18.83 20.71
C GLU A 194 6.06 -20.00 19.84
N GLN A 195 6.13 -21.21 20.39
CA GLN A 195 6.50 -22.40 19.62
C GLN A 195 5.54 -22.68 18.46
N LEU A 196 4.23 -22.49 18.66
CA LEU A 196 3.23 -22.63 17.60
C LEU A 196 3.47 -21.65 16.45
N HIS A 197 3.82 -20.40 16.78
CA HIS A 197 4.10 -19.37 15.79
C HIS A 197 5.35 -19.69 14.97
N ASP A 198 6.45 -20.04 15.64
CA ASP A 198 7.73 -20.33 15.00
C ASP A 198 7.66 -21.56 14.07
N GLU A 199 7.00 -22.65 14.52
CA GLU A 199 7.02 -23.92 13.78
C GLU A 199 6.00 -23.98 12.65
N ILE A 200 4.84 -23.34 12.81
CA ILE A 200 3.69 -23.56 11.94
C ILE A 200 3.23 -22.26 11.27
N ILE A 201 3.10 -21.17 12.02
CA ILE A 201 2.54 -19.94 11.47
C ILE A 201 3.52 -19.28 10.51
N ASP A 202 4.79 -19.11 10.90
CA ASP A 202 5.77 -18.42 10.06
C ASP A 202 6.05 -19.16 8.75
N ARG A 203 6.17 -20.49 8.82
CA ARG A 203 6.31 -21.35 7.63
C ARG A 203 5.05 -21.33 6.77
N GLY A 204 3.87 -21.41 7.40
CA GLY A 204 2.59 -21.34 6.69
C GLY A 204 2.36 -19.99 6.01
N LEU A 205 2.80 -18.89 6.62
CA LEU A 205 2.79 -17.55 6.04
C LEU A 205 3.74 -17.48 4.85
N GLU A 206 4.99 -17.91 5.00
CA GLU A 206 5.95 -17.96 3.89
C GLU A 206 5.39 -18.72 2.68
N HIS A 207 4.78 -19.89 2.93
CA HIS A 207 4.14 -20.69 1.89
C HIS A 207 2.94 -19.98 1.25
N LEU A 208 2.07 -19.34 2.06
CA LEU A 208 0.93 -18.54 1.57
C LEU A 208 1.41 -17.43 0.62
N TYR A 209 2.40 -16.65 1.05
CA TYR A 209 2.93 -15.55 0.25
C TYR A 209 3.61 -16.04 -1.02
N ARG A 210 4.35 -17.16 -0.96
CA ARG A 210 4.93 -17.81 -2.15
C ARG A 210 3.84 -18.20 -3.15
N ARG A 211 2.76 -18.83 -2.68
CA ARG A 211 1.64 -19.23 -3.54
C ARG A 211 0.92 -18.03 -4.16
N ASN A 212 0.73 -16.95 -3.40
CA ASN A 212 0.17 -15.71 -3.94
C ASN A 212 1.05 -15.11 -5.04
N LEU A 213 2.38 -15.14 -4.85
CA LEU A 213 3.33 -14.72 -5.87
C LEU A 213 3.32 -15.62 -7.11
N GLU A 214 3.18 -16.94 -6.96
CA GLU A 214 3.09 -17.86 -8.10
C GLU A 214 1.84 -17.58 -8.95
N ARG A 215 0.68 -17.39 -8.31
CA ARG A 215 -0.56 -16.97 -8.98
C ARG A 215 -0.39 -15.63 -9.69
N GLY A 216 0.22 -14.68 -8.99
CA GLY A 216 0.53 -13.37 -9.54
C GLY A 216 1.51 -13.42 -10.72
N ALA A 217 2.51 -14.29 -10.65
CA ALA A 217 3.48 -14.48 -11.73
C ALA A 217 2.79 -15.04 -12.99
N ALA A 218 1.87 -15.99 -12.84
CA ALA A 218 1.07 -16.50 -13.95
C ALA A 218 0.23 -15.38 -14.61
N LEU A 219 -0.40 -14.52 -13.81
CA LEU A 219 -1.11 -13.33 -14.30
C LEU A 219 -0.16 -12.39 -15.07
N ALA A 220 0.99 -12.05 -14.49
CA ALA A 220 1.95 -11.15 -15.12
C ALA A 220 2.54 -11.71 -16.43
N GLN A 221 2.79 -13.02 -16.49
CA GLN A 221 3.25 -13.71 -17.69
C GLN A 221 2.19 -13.71 -18.80
N ALA A 222 0.91 -13.90 -18.45
CA ALA A 222 -0.20 -13.80 -19.40
C ALA A 222 -0.32 -12.39 -20.01
N LEU A 223 0.14 -11.35 -19.28
CA LEU A 223 0.22 -9.96 -19.75
C LEU A 223 1.54 -9.65 -20.49
N GLY A 224 2.41 -10.65 -20.71
CA GLY A 224 3.67 -10.50 -21.44
C GLY A 224 4.83 -9.92 -20.62
N ALA A 225 4.71 -9.82 -19.29
CA ALA A 225 5.78 -9.30 -18.43
C ALA A 225 6.81 -10.38 -18.06
N ARG A 226 8.10 -10.00 -18.04
CA ARG A 226 9.20 -10.82 -17.51
C ARG A 226 9.27 -10.66 -16.00
N VAL A 227 8.61 -11.55 -15.26
CA VAL A 227 8.47 -11.47 -13.80
C VAL A 227 9.46 -12.34 -13.04
N HIS A 228 10.06 -11.77 -11.99
CA HIS A 228 10.78 -12.46 -10.92
C HIS A 228 10.00 -12.31 -9.62
N THR A 229 9.98 -13.36 -8.80
CA THR A 229 9.27 -13.36 -7.51
C THR A 229 10.24 -13.53 -6.35
N ALA A 230 9.96 -12.86 -5.24
CA ALA A 230 10.73 -12.99 -4.01
C ALA A 230 9.82 -12.94 -2.77
N VAL A 231 10.01 -13.89 -1.85
CA VAL A 231 9.44 -13.82 -0.50
C VAL A 231 10.55 -13.35 0.44
N VAL A 232 10.28 -12.31 1.23
CA VAL A 232 11.26 -11.71 2.15
C VAL A 232 10.70 -11.74 3.57
N ALA A 233 11.52 -12.14 4.53
CA ALA A 233 11.18 -12.10 5.94
C ALA A 233 11.55 -10.74 6.57
N GLY A 234 10.67 -10.22 7.42
CA GLY A 234 10.88 -9.05 8.26
C GLY A 234 9.75 -8.02 8.17
N ARG A 235 9.99 -6.84 8.78
CA ARG A 235 9.00 -5.76 8.76
C ARG A 235 8.71 -5.29 7.34
N VAL A 236 7.42 -5.34 6.96
CA VAL A 236 6.93 -5.13 5.58
C VAL A 236 7.48 -3.85 4.94
N CYS A 237 7.19 -2.68 5.54
CA CYS A 237 7.57 -1.40 4.94
C CYS A 237 9.10 -1.23 4.75
N PRO A 238 9.97 -1.47 5.75
CA PRO A 238 11.42 -1.43 5.54
C PRO A 238 11.91 -2.42 4.48
N GLN A 239 11.41 -3.65 4.47
CA GLN A 239 11.89 -4.67 3.54
C GLN A 239 11.48 -4.38 2.10
N VAL A 240 10.25 -3.93 1.85
CA VAL A 240 9.84 -3.51 0.50
C VAL A 240 10.67 -2.32 0.02
N HIS A 241 10.94 -1.35 0.91
CA HIS A 241 11.80 -0.20 0.61
C HIS A 241 13.23 -0.65 0.24
N HIS A 242 13.87 -1.47 1.08
CA HIS A 242 15.21 -1.97 0.83
C HIS A 242 15.30 -2.84 -0.42
N TYR A 243 14.30 -3.70 -0.66
CA TYR A 243 14.23 -4.52 -1.86
C TYR A 243 14.19 -3.64 -3.12
N ALA A 244 13.30 -2.64 -3.15
CA ALA A 244 13.19 -1.72 -4.27
C ALA A 244 14.48 -0.92 -4.51
N ALA A 245 15.13 -0.47 -3.43
CA ALA A 245 16.40 0.24 -3.50
C ALA A 245 17.53 -0.66 -4.02
N ALA A 246 17.67 -1.88 -3.50
CA ALA A 246 18.71 -2.84 -3.88
C ALA A 246 18.58 -3.29 -5.35
N ARG A 247 17.35 -3.38 -5.86
CA ARG A 247 17.07 -3.69 -7.28
C ARG A 247 17.22 -2.48 -8.21
N GLY A 248 17.49 -1.28 -7.68
CA GLY A 248 17.57 -0.06 -8.48
C GLY A 248 16.24 0.31 -9.15
N ALA A 249 15.11 0.00 -8.50
CA ALA A 249 13.77 0.13 -9.06
C ALA A 249 13.54 1.52 -9.68
N GLY A 250 12.91 1.53 -10.85
CA GLY A 250 12.46 2.75 -11.52
C GLY A 250 11.09 3.21 -11.03
N LEU A 251 10.29 2.24 -10.57
CA LEU A 251 8.93 2.43 -10.08
C LEU A 251 8.62 1.38 -9.00
N LEU A 252 8.05 1.82 -7.89
CA LEU A 252 7.42 0.96 -6.88
C LEU A 252 5.91 1.05 -7.04
N VAL A 253 5.23 -0.07 -7.23
CA VAL A 253 3.77 -0.15 -7.41
C VAL A 253 3.16 -0.82 -6.19
N LEU A 254 2.10 -0.22 -5.64
CA LEU A 254 1.44 -0.67 -4.43
C LEU A 254 -0.07 -0.57 -4.59
N GLY A 255 -0.82 -1.50 -4.00
CA GLY A 255 -2.25 -1.31 -3.79
C GLY A 255 -2.48 -0.19 -2.77
N ARG A 256 -3.56 0.59 -2.93
CA ARG A 256 -3.97 1.58 -1.92
C ARG A 256 -4.24 0.93 -0.57
N TYR A 257 -4.80 -0.27 -0.58
CA TYR A 257 -5.12 -1.06 0.60
C TYR A 257 -4.45 -2.42 0.53
N GLY A 258 -4.41 -3.12 1.67
CA GLY A 258 -3.97 -4.51 1.78
C GLY A 258 -5.02 -5.37 2.48
N LEU A 259 -4.61 -6.56 2.92
CA LEU A 259 -5.50 -7.56 3.54
C LEU A 259 -6.30 -7.08 4.77
N HIS A 260 -5.77 -6.12 5.53
CA HIS A 260 -6.35 -5.63 6.78
C HIS A 260 -7.11 -4.30 6.60
N ARG A 261 -7.78 -4.12 5.45
CA ARG A 261 -8.59 -2.93 5.20
C ARG A 261 -9.85 -2.96 6.06
N GLU A 262 -10.09 -1.86 6.77
CA GLU A 262 -11.35 -1.57 7.46
C GLU A 262 -12.11 -0.43 6.76
N GLU A 263 -13.37 -0.21 7.11
CA GLU A 263 -14.24 0.81 6.49
C GLU A 263 -13.65 2.23 6.63
N GLU A 264 -13.08 2.53 7.79
CA GLU A 264 -12.48 3.83 8.12
C GLU A 264 -11.06 4.02 7.55
N SER A 265 -10.52 3.01 6.86
CA SER A 265 -9.18 3.09 6.29
C SER A 265 -9.11 4.07 5.12
N LEU A 266 -8.38 5.18 5.30
CA LEU A 266 -8.08 6.11 4.20
C LEU A 266 -7.08 5.52 3.19
N ILE A 267 -6.08 4.81 3.71
CA ILE A 267 -5.01 4.13 2.96
C ILE A 267 -4.37 3.04 3.84
N GLY A 268 -3.78 2.02 3.25
CA GLY A 268 -2.98 1.03 3.97
C GLY A 268 -1.74 1.64 4.61
N SER A 269 -1.42 1.22 5.84
CA SER A 269 -0.27 1.73 6.60
C SER A 269 1.06 1.53 5.89
N ASN A 270 1.27 0.35 5.28
CA ASN A 270 2.46 0.06 4.49
C ASN A 270 2.56 0.96 3.25
N THR A 271 1.45 1.17 2.54
CA THR A 271 1.41 2.04 1.37
C THR A 271 1.72 3.49 1.73
N LEU A 272 1.14 4.01 2.82
CA LEU A 272 1.44 5.36 3.30
C LEU A 272 2.91 5.51 3.73
N ASN A 273 3.45 4.57 4.50
CA ASN A 273 4.82 4.64 4.98
C ASN A 273 5.83 4.49 3.84
N LEU A 274 5.57 3.60 2.87
CA LEU A 274 6.37 3.49 1.64
C LEU A 274 6.27 4.76 0.79
N ALA A 275 5.09 5.36 0.68
CA ALA A 275 4.94 6.66 0.04
C ALA A 275 5.67 7.78 0.78
N ARG A 276 5.91 7.67 2.08
CA ARG A 276 6.75 8.64 2.82
C ARG A 276 8.24 8.39 2.61
N MET A 277 8.71 7.16 2.71
CA MET A 277 10.15 6.87 2.80
C MET A 277 10.79 6.38 1.51
N SER A 278 10.01 5.97 0.51
CA SER A 278 10.56 5.45 -0.74
C SER A 278 11.42 6.50 -1.46
N THR A 279 12.54 6.05 -2.00
CA THR A 279 13.44 6.85 -2.81
C THR A 279 13.18 6.71 -4.31
N THR A 280 12.24 5.85 -4.71
CA THR A 280 11.80 5.66 -6.11
C THR A 280 10.42 6.29 -6.34
N ASN A 281 10.07 6.55 -7.60
CA ASN A 281 8.69 6.90 -7.96
C ASN A 281 7.73 5.84 -7.42
N VAL A 282 6.57 6.27 -6.91
CA VAL A 282 5.59 5.37 -6.28
C VAL A 282 4.25 5.51 -7.00
N LEU A 283 3.75 4.41 -7.53
CA LEU A 283 2.39 4.31 -8.07
C LEU A 283 1.49 3.62 -7.04
N VAL A 284 0.45 4.31 -6.61
CA VAL A 284 -0.58 3.77 -5.72
C VAL A 284 -1.82 3.49 -6.55
N VAL A 285 -2.17 2.21 -6.65
CA VAL A 285 -3.28 1.72 -7.47
C VAL A 285 -4.56 1.77 -6.66
N ALA A 286 -5.59 2.41 -7.22
CA ALA A 286 -6.89 2.56 -6.59
C ALA A 286 -7.63 1.21 -6.49
N PRO A 287 -8.57 1.08 -5.54
CA PRO A 287 -9.47 -0.07 -5.52
C PRO A 287 -10.27 -0.12 -6.82
N ARG A 288 -10.49 -1.33 -7.34
CA ARG A 288 -11.39 -1.56 -8.47
C ARG A 288 -12.72 -2.08 -7.94
N GLU A 289 -13.82 -1.72 -8.61
CA GLU A 289 -15.14 -2.29 -8.32
C GLU A 289 -15.18 -3.78 -8.63
N THR A 290 -14.49 -4.19 -9.70
CA THR A 290 -14.35 -5.60 -10.09
C THR A 290 -12.97 -6.12 -9.71
N PRO A 291 -12.89 -7.18 -8.88
CA PRO A 291 -11.62 -7.84 -8.57
C PRO A 291 -10.92 -8.34 -9.82
N VAL A 292 -9.59 -8.34 -9.78
CA VAL A 292 -8.77 -8.92 -10.87
C VAL A 292 -8.98 -10.42 -10.89
N THR A 293 -9.22 -10.98 -12.08
CA THR A 293 -9.25 -12.43 -12.27
C THR A 293 -7.83 -12.97 -12.20
N VAL A 294 -7.50 -13.61 -11.08
CA VAL A 294 -6.19 -14.22 -10.86
C VAL A 294 -6.26 -15.70 -11.27
N PRO A 295 -5.36 -16.20 -12.13
CA PRO A 295 -5.34 -17.60 -12.51
C PRO A 295 -5.28 -18.53 -11.30
N ASP A 296 -6.01 -19.64 -11.40
CA ASP A 296 -5.84 -20.76 -10.49
C ASP A 296 -4.56 -21.51 -10.89
N LEU A 297 -3.76 -21.90 -9.90
CA LEU A 297 -2.61 -22.75 -10.18
C LEU A 297 -3.12 -24.19 -10.46
N PRO A 298 -2.53 -24.94 -11.39
CA PRO A 298 -2.97 -26.29 -11.78
C PRO A 298 -3.00 -27.39 -10.69
N ARG A 299 -3.01 -27.07 -9.39
CA ARG A 299 -2.96 -28.04 -8.26
C ARG A 299 -3.78 -27.63 -7.03
N ASP A 300 -4.75 -26.73 -7.18
CA ASP A 300 -5.24 -25.94 -6.04
C ASP A 300 -6.41 -26.53 -5.22
N ALA A 301 -6.98 -27.68 -5.60
CA ALA A 301 -7.94 -28.38 -4.75
C ALA A 301 -7.42 -29.75 -4.36
N ILE A 302 -6.91 -29.88 -3.13
CA ILE A 302 -6.83 -31.18 -2.49
C ILE A 302 -8.24 -31.44 -1.94
N PRO A 303 -8.97 -32.46 -2.43
CA PRO A 303 -10.28 -32.78 -1.89
C PRO A 303 -10.18 -33.05 -0.39
N TRP A 304 -11.11 -32.50 0.38
CA TRP A 304 -11.28 -32.80 1.79
C TRP A 304 -12.36 -33.87 1.96
N THR A 305 -12.16 -34.81 2.87
CA THR A 305 -13.27 -35.69 3.25
C THR A 305 -14.28 -34.94 4.12
N PRO A 306 -15.57 -35.33 4.12
CA PRO A 306 -16.59 -34.69 4.96
C PRO A 306 -16.21 -34.65 6.45
N GLU A 307 -15.51 -35.68 6.93
CA GLU A 307 -15.05 -35.80 8.32
C GLU A 307 -13.96 -34.77 8.62
N ALA A 308 -13.03 -34.56 7.68
CA ALA A 308 -11.98 -33.54 7.79
C ALA A 308 -12.57 -32.11 7.84
N GLU A 309 -13.58 -31.85 7.01
CA GLU A 309 -14.33 -30.57 7.03
C GLU A 309 -15.03 -30.35 8.37
N GLN A 310 -15.62 -31.40 8.94
CA GLN A 310 -16.28 -31.32 10.23
C GLN A 310 -15.31 -31.00 11.36
N VAL A 311 -14.10 -31.58 11.35
CA VAL A 311 -13.05 -31.22 12.32
C VAL A 311 -12.59 -29.77 12.12
N LEU A 312 -12.39 -29.33 10.87
CA LEU A 312 -12.00 -27.95 10.57
C LEU A 312 -13.05 -26.92 11.00
N SER A 313 -14.35 -27.25 10.92
CA SER A 313 -15.45 -26.37 11.33
C SER A 313 -15.36 -25.94 12.80
N ARG A 314 -14.75 -26.78 13.66
CA ARG A 314 -14.54 -26.53 15.09
C ARG A 314 -13.44 -25.49 15.35
N VAL A 315 -12.62 -25.18 14.35
CA VAL A 315 -11.63 -24.10 14.43
C VAL A 315 -12.34 -22.74 14.43
N PRO A 316 -11.97 -21.81 15.33
CA PRO A 316 -12.54 -20.45 15.35
C PRO A 316 -12.48 -19.76 13.98
N PRO A 317 -13.51 -18.99 13.58
CA PRO A 317 -13.62 -18.42 12.23
C PRO A 317 -12.37 -17.65 11.78
N PHE A 318 -11.79 -16.82 12.66
CA PHE A 318 -10.60 -16.02 12.37
C PHE A 318 -9.35 -16.85 12.04
N ALA A 319 -9.26 -18.10 12.51
CA ALA A 319 -8.12 -18.99 12.30
C ALA A 319 -8.40 -20.10 11.27
N ARG A 320 -9.65 -20.26 10.83
CA ARG A 320 -10.07 -21.42 10.02
C ARG A 320 -9.38 -21.49 8.65
N LYS A 321 -9.22 -20.33 7.99
CA LYS A 321 -8.52 -20.25 6.69
C LYS A 321 -7.06 -20.67 6.83
N MET A 322 -6.37 -20.20 7.87
CA MET A 322 -4.99 -20.61 8.16
C MET A 322 -4.87 -22.09 8.50
N ALA A 323 -5.77 -22.61 9.34
CA ALA A 323 -5.78 -24.04 9.70
C ALA A 323 -5.99 -24.94 8.47
N ARG A 324 -6.90 -24.55 7.55
CA ARG A 324 -7.10 -25.27 6.29
C ARG A 324 -5.82 -25.35 5.47
N MET A 325 -5.14 -24.21 5.34
CA MET A 325 -3.88 -24.13 4.61
C MET A 325 -2.79 -25.01 5.21
N ALA A 326 -2.61 -24.97 6.53
CA ALA A 326 -1.60 -25.77 7.24
C ALA A 326 -1.83 -27.28 7.05
N VAL A 327 -3.10 -27.72 7.05
CA VAL A 327 -3.45 -29.13 6.80
C VAL A 327 -3.19 -29.51 5.36
N GLU A 328 -3.62 -28.71 4.40
CA GLU A 328 -3.35 -28.99 2.98
C GLU A 328 -1.84 -29.04 2.71
N GLU A 329 -1.06 -28.16 3.34
CA GLU A 329 0.40 -28.18 3.24
C GLU A 329 1.00 -29.45 3.81
N HIS A 330 0.56 -29.88 5.01
CA HIS A 330 1.01 -31.13 5.61
C HIS A 330 0.73 -32.33 4.69
N VAL A 331 -0.44 -32.35 4.05
CA VAL A 331 -0.84 -33.37 3.09
C VAL A 331 0.02 -33.29 1.82
N ARG A 332 0.29 -32.08 1.30
CA ARG A 332 1.19 -31.86 0.15
C ARG A 332 2.62 -32.32 0.43
N ALA A 333 3.17 -31.97 1.60
CA ALA A 333 4.53 -32.33 2.00
C ALA A 333 4.74 -33.85 2.08
N ARG A 334 3.66 -34.60 2.32
CA ARG A 334 3.65 -36.07 2.32
C ARG A 334 3.27 -36.69 0.96
N GLY A 335 3.08 -35.88 -0.07
CA GLY A 335 2.67 -36.35 -1.40
C GLY A 335 1.26 -36.95 -1.45
N LEU A 336 0.41 -36.63 -0.47
CA LEU A 336 -0.95 -37.13 -0.39
C LEU A 336 -1.89 -36.29 -1.27
N SER A 337 -2.85 -36.95 -1.91
CA SER A 337 -3.79 -36.33 -2.87
C SER A 337 -5.14 -35.95 -2.26
N ARG A 338 -5.35 -36.15 -0.96
CA ARG A 338 -6.61 -35.88 -0.24
C ARG A 338 -6.35 -35.53 1.22
N VAL A 339 -7.12 -34.58 1.76
CA VAL A 339 -7.13 -34.28 3.19
C VAL A 339 -8.11 -35.19 3.91
N THR A 340 -7.60 -36.00 4.84
CA THR A 340 -8.39 -36.88 5.71
C THR A 340 -8.48 -36.31 7.12
N GLU A 341 -9.43 -36.82 7.93
CA GLU A 341 -9.55 -36.46 9.34
C GLU A 341 -8.23 -36.64 10.11
N ASP A 342 -7.51 -37.74 9.84
CA ASP A 342 -6.21 -38.02 10.47
C ASP A 342 -5.17 -36.95 10.16
N ALA A 343 -5.15 -36.42 8.94
CA ALA A 343 -4.24 -35.34 8.57
C ALA A 343 -4.57 -34.04 9.34
N VAL A 344 -5.87 -33.74 9.52
CA VAL A 344 -6.31 -32.60 10.33
C VAL A 344 -5.91 -32.78 11.79
N ARG A 345 -6.06 -34.01 12.33
CA ARG A 345 -5.71 -34.34 13.72
C ARG A 345 -4.21 -34.38 13.96
N ASP A 346 -3.39 -34.87 13.02
CA ASP A 346 -1.93 -34.87 13.10
C ASP A 346 -1.40 -33.43 13.20
N VAL A 347 -1.94 -32.53 12.36
CA VAL A 347 -1.63 -31.10 12.43
C VAL A 347 -2.10 -30.50 13.76
N ALA A 348 -3.33 -30.77 14.21
CA ALA A 348 -3.85 -30.25 15.48
C ALA A 348 -3.06 -30.73 16.70
N ARG A 349 -2.56 -31.98 16.69
CA ARG A 349 -1.68 -32.54 17.73
C ARG A 349 -0.33 -31.83 17.77
N ARG A 350 0.27 -31.58 16.61
CA ARG A 350 1.53 -30.83 16.48
C ARG A 350 1.38 -29.37 16.91
N SER A 351 0.20 -28.79 16.69
CA SER A 351 -0.13 -27.42 17.10
C SER A 351 -0.53 -27.28 18.58
N GLY A 352 -0.37 -28.32 19.41
CA GLY A 352 -0.65 -28.25 20.85
C GLY A 352 -2.14 -28.17 21.23
N ARG A 353 -3.08 -28.40 20.29
CA ARG A 353 -4.54 -28.38 20.55
C ARG A 353 -5.13 -29.74 20.95
N GLY A 354 -4.29 -30.76 21.12
CA GLY A 354 -4.71 -32.15 21.39
C GLY A 354 -4.86 -32.54 22.87
N GLY A 355 -4.75 -31.61 23.81
CA GLY A 355 -4.83 -31.88 25.25
C GLY A 355 -6.18 -31.52 25.85
N GLY A 356 -7.22 -32.31 25.59
CA GLY A 356 -8.49 -32.12 26.28
C GLY A 356 -9.66 -32.81 25.62
N GLN A 357 -9.75 -34.14 25.77
CA GLN A 357 -10.99 -34.91 25.86
C GLN A 357 -10.62 -36.39 25.91
N ASP A 358 -10.38 -36.88 27.13
CA ASP A 358 -10.64 -38.26 27.53
C ASP A 358 -10.98 -38.20 29.03
N ALA A 359 -12.20 -37.78 29.30
CA ALA A 359 -12.84 -37.94 30.60
C ALA A 359 -14.31 -38.30 30.35
N GLY A 360 -14.61 -39.58 30.49
CA GLY A 360 -15.96 -40.08 30.69
C GLY A 360 -16.01 -41.60 30.60
N PRO A 361 -17.05 -42.23 31.18
CA PRO A 361 -17.75 -41.89 32.43
C PRO A 361 -17.00 -42.35 33.69
#